data_AF-A0A1H6S6W7-F1
#
_entry.id   AF-A0A1H6S6W7-F1
#
_cell.length_a   1.000
_cell.length_b   1.000
_cell.length_c   1.000
_cell.angle_alpha   90.00
_cell.angle_beta   90.00
_cell.angle_gamma   90.00
#
_symmetry.space_group_name_H-M   'P 1'
#
loop_
_entity.id
_entity.type
_entity.pdbx_description
1 polymer ?
#
loop_
_entity_poly.entity_id
_entity_poly.type
_entity_poly.pdbx_seq_one_letter_code
_entity_poly.pdbx_strand_id
1 'polypeptide(L)'
;MKTILTIWNTSNKGKSSTILELANLLLRTFPKHTIIYTSKDIFKLSVDFRLIIEINGKIIALESQGDPGTGLEKRLNNIITLHKPYLIITSSRTRGETIWAINNVADLHKYDKIWTSTYETSHSHKLANELKAEHLLDLIKKLGLI
;
A
#
# COMPACT_ATOMS: atom_id res chain seq x y z
N MET A 1 0.16 -12.81 10.76
CA MET A 1 -0.46 -11.70 11.52
C MET A 1 -0.99 -10.69 10.52
N LYS A 2 -2.07 -9.95 10.83
CA LYS A 2 -2.54 -8.89 9.91
C LYS A 2 -1.55 -7.72 9.97
N THR A 3 -1.23 -7.10 8.83
CA THR A 3 -0.14 -6.13 8.76
C THR A 3 -0.49 -4.91 7.91
N ILE A 4 -0.09 -3.72 8.38
CA ILE A 4 -0.06 -2.50 7.59
C ILE A 4 1.40 -2.22 7.21
N LEU A 5 1.69 -2.27 5.91
CA LEU A 5 2.96 -1.86 5.33
C LEU A 5 2.84 -0.43 4.84
N THR A 6 3.58 0.47 5.48
CA THR A 6 3.56 1.90 5.19
C THR A 6 4.83 2.33 4.47
N ILE A 7 4.65 2.94 3.30
CA ILE A 7 5.72 3.60 2.55
C ILE A 7 5.75 5.09 2.92
N TRP A 8 6.75 5.51 3.69
CA TRP A 8 6.86 6.88 4.20
C TRP A 8 8.01 7.64 3.54
N ASN A 9 7.77 8.92 3.26
CA ASN A 9 8.77 9.89 2.79
C ASN A 9 8.13 11.31 2.67
N THR A 10 8.96 12.31 2.40
CA THR A 10 8.53 13.69 2.07
C THR A 10 7.80 13.76 0.71
N SER A 11 7.29 14.95 0.35
CA SER A 11 6.58 15.17 -0.92
C SER A 11 7.45 14.80 -2.11
N ASN A 12 6.84 14.29 -3.19
CA ASN A 12 7.51 14.06 -4.47
C ASN A 12 8.71 13.08 -4.42
N LYS A 13 8.71 12.16 -3.46
CA LYS A 13 9.74 11.12 -3.32
C LYS A 13 9.31 9.73 -3.83
N GLY A 14 8.28 9.67 -4.69
CA GLY A 14 7.89 8.42 -5.36
C GLY A 14 7.03 7.44 -4.56
N LYS A 15 6.43 7.85 -3.43
CA LYS A 15 5.59 6.96 -2.59
C LYS A 15 4.42 6.35 -3.36
N SER A 16 3.54 7.19 -3.91
CA SER A 16 2.36 6.74 -4.67
C SER A 16 2.76 5.95 -5.91
N SER A 17 3.86 6.36 -6.56
CA SER A 17 4.44 5.64 -7.70
C SER A 17 4.93 4.25 -7.31
N THR A 18 5.62 4.10 -6.18
CA THR A 18 6.06 2.78 -5.67
C THR A 18 4.88 1.87 -5.38
N ILE A 19 3.80 2.39 -4.78
CA ILE A 19 2.57 1.61 -4.53
C ILE A 19 1.91 1.22 -5.85
N LEU A 20 1.90 2.11 -6.84
CA LEU A 20 1.39 1.81 -8.18
C LEU A 20 2.20 0.70 -8.87
N GLU A 21 3.52 0.78 -8.84
CA GLU A 21 4.38 -0.27 -9.40
C GLU A 21 4.17 -1.60 -8.68
N LEU A 22 4.04 -1.59 -7.34
CA LEU A 22 3.73 -2.79 -6.57
C LEU A 22 2.35 -3.36 -6.93
N ALA A 23 1.33 -2.53 -7.13
CA ALA A 23 0.01 -2.99 -7.58
C ALA A 23 0.10 -3.68 -8.95
N ASN A 24 0.75 -3.03 -9.92
CA ASN A 24 0.95 -3.60 -11.26
C ASN A 24 1.73 -4.92 -11.20
N LEU A 25 2.76 -4.98 -10.36
CA LEU A 25 3.58 -6.17 -10.17
C LEU A 25 2.78 -7.32 -9.55
N LEU A 26 1.94 -7.05 -8.55
CA LEU A 26 1.05 -8.05 -7.95
C LEU A 26 0.07 -8.62 -8.99
N LEU A 27 -0.60 -7.75 -9.76
CA LEU A 27 -1.56 -8.16 -10.78
C LEU A 27 -0.92 -9.05 -11.85
N ARG A 28 0.32 -8.75 -12.25
CA ARG A 28 1.09 -9.56 -13.22
C ARG A 28 1.62 -10.86 -12.62
N THR A 29 2.11 -10.83 -11.39
CA THR A 29 2.76 -11.98 -10.74
C THR A 29 1.74 -13.05 -10.33
N PHE A 30 0.52 -12.64 -9.99
CA PHE A 30 -0.52 -13.54 -9.51
C PHE A 30 -1.72 -13.54 -10.47
N PRO A 31 -1.65 -14.20 -11.64
CA PRO A 31 -2.72 -14.13 -12.64
C PRO A 31 -4.07 -14.72 -12.19
N LYS A 32 -4.09 -15.49 -11.10
CA LYS A 32 -5.31 -16.05 -10.47
C LYS A 32 -5.88 -15.16 -9.35
N HIS A 33 -5.45 -13.89 -9.27
CA HIS A 33 -6.01 -12.95 -8.31
C HIS A 33 -7.49 -12.68 -8.60
N THR A 34 -8.24 -12.32 -7.56
CA THR A 34 -9.61 -11.80 -7.70
C THR A 34 -9.59 -10.31 -7.38
N ILE A 35 -10.18 -9.48 -8.24
CA ILE A 35 -10.37 -8.05 -7.94
C ILE A 35 -11.67 -7.91 -7.15
N ILE A 36 -11.57 -7.47 -5.90
CA ILE A 36 -12.72 -7.23 -5.01
C ILE A 36 -13.25 -5.81 -5.22
N TYR A 37 -12.34 -4.83 -5.31
CA TYR A 37 -12.69 -3.43 -5.51
C TYR A 37 -11.55 -2.67 -6.17
N THR A 38 -11.88 -1.71 -7.02
CA THR A 38 -10.94 -0.70 -7.50
C THR A 38 -11.63 0.64 -7.63
N SER A 39 -10.97 1.73 -7.21
CA SER A 39 -11.50 3.09 -7.38
C SER A 39 -11.19 3.66 -8.77
N LYS A 40 -10.38 2.97 -9.57
CA LYS A 40 -9.92 3.37 -10.91
C LYS A 40 -9.96 2.20 -11.88
N ASP A 41 -9.90 2.47 -13.18
CA ASP A 41 -9.77 1.44 -14.20
C ASP A 41 -8.49 0.62 -13.96
N ILE A 42 -8.63 -0.70 -13.80
CA ILE A 42 -7.53 -1.62 -13.51
C ILE A 42 -6.54 -1.74 -14.68
N PHE A 43 -7.01 -1.57 -15.92
CA PHE A 43 -6.16 -1.64 -17.11
C PHE A 43 -5.39 -0.34 -17.35
N LYS A 44 -5.77 0.73 -16.64
CA LYS A 44 -5.18 2.07 -16.73
C LYS A 44 -4.95 2.68 -15.34
N LEU A 45 -4.43 1.84 -14.43
CA LEU A 45 -4.21 2.25 -13.06
C LEU A 45 -3.21 3.42 -12.98
N SER A 46 -3.54 4.42 -12.17
CA SER A 46 -2.73 5.62 -11.95
C SER A 46 -2.66 5.92 -10.46
N VAL A 47 -1.72 6.78 -10.04
CA VAL A 47 -1.56 7.22 -8.65
C VAL A 47 -2.86 7.75 -8.06
N ASP A 48 -2.99 7.76 -6.73
CA ASP A 48 -4.21 8.10 -5.99
C ASP A 48 -5.36 7.14 -6.34
N PHE A 49 -5.12 5.86 -6.08
CA PHE A 49 -6.06 4.77 -6.25
C PHE A 49 -6.24 3.99 -4.95
N ARG A 50 -7.36 3.27 -4.90
CA ARG A 50 -7.58 2.15 -4.00
C ARG A 50 -7.79 0.90 -4.82
N LEU A 51 -7.08 -0.16 -4.47
CA LEU A 51 -7.24 -1.49 -5.04
C LEU A 51 -7.38 -2.51 -3.90
N ILE A 52 -8.37 -3.38 -3.98
CA ILE A 52 -8.57 -4.49 -3.06
C ILE A 52 -8.63 -5.75 -3.89
N ILE A 53 -7.70 -6.66 -3.64
CA ILE A 53 -7.54 -7.91 -4.38
C ILE A 53 -7.43 -9.06 -3.41
N GLU A 54 -7.80 -10.25 -3.86
CA GLU A 54 -7.53 -11.50 -3.18
C GLU A 54 -6.44 -12.26 -3.93
N ILE A 55 -5.41 -12.67 -3.20
CA ILE A 55 -4.32 -13.51 -3.70
C ILE A 55 -4.14 -14.66 -2.72
N ASN A 56 -4.19 -15.90 -3.22
CA ASN A 56 -4.00 -17.12 -2.41
C ASN A 56 -4.88 -17.17 -1.14
N GLY A 57 -6.13 -16.73 -1.22
CA GLY A 57 -7.07 -16.70 -0.08
C GLY A 57 -6.82 -15.58 0.93
N LYS A 58 -5.92 -14.63 0.63
CA LYS A 58 -5.63 -13.47 1.47
C LYS A 58 -6.05 -12.19 0.75
N ILE A 59 -6.85 -11.38 1.45
CA ILE A 59 -7.27 -10.07 0.96
C ILE A 59 -6.15 -9.06 1.20
N ILE A 60 -5.77 -8.34 0.15
CA ILE A 60 -4.73 -7.32 0.15
C ILE A 60 -5.37 -6.00 -0.30
N ALA A 61 -5.22 -4.95 0.51
CA ALA A 61 -5.68 -3.62 0.18
C ALA A 61 -4.48 -2.71 -0.10
N LEU A 62 -4.52 -1.97 -1.20
CA LEU A 62 -3.56 -0.93 -1.56
C LEU A 62 -4.30 0.41 -1.58
N GLU A 63 -3.86 1.36 -0.76
CA GLU A 63 -4.39 2.71 -0.68
C GLU A 63 -3.22 3.67 -0.94
N SER A 64 -3.09 4.16 -2.18
CA SER A 64 -1.90 4.93 -2.53
C SER A 64 -1.94 6.37 -2.01
N GLN A 65 -3.14 6.92 -1.79
CA GLN A 65 -3.31 8.30 -1.35
C GLN A 65 -3.00 8.41 0.15
N GLY A 66 -1.89 9.06 0.49
CA GLY A 66 -1.38 9.21 1.86
C GLY A 66 -1.08 10.65 2.25
N ASP A 67 -1.83 11.60 1.68
CA ASP A 67 -1.68 13.03 1.98
C ASP A 67 -2.52 13.47 3.18
N PRO A 68 -2.02 14.41 4.00
CA PRO A 68 -2.80 15.03 5.07
C PRO A 68 -4.07 15.69 4.55
N GLY A 69 -5.10 15.80 5.39
CA GLY A 69 -6.38 16.43 5.05
C GLY A 69 -7.28 15.60 4.13
N THR A 70 -6.84 14.41 3.71
CA THR A 70 -7.65 13.54 2.84
C THR A 70 -8.59 12.62 3.64
N GLY A 71 -8.41 12.51 4.97
CA GLY A 71 -9.17 11.60 5.82
C GLY A 71 -8.67 10.15 5.76
N LEU A 72 -7.34 9.95 5.75
CA LEU A 72 -6.71 8.62 5.64
C LEU A 72 -7.23 7.65 6.70
N GLU A 73 -7.37 8.08 7.95
CA GLU A 73 -7.85 7.24 9.05
C GLU A 73 -9.23 6.64 8.76
N LYS A 74 -10.16 7.47 8.30
CA LYS A 74 -11.52 7.06 7.93
C LYS A 74 -11.50 6.08 6.75
N ARG A 75 -10.67 6.34 5.73
CA ARG A 75 -10.53 5.44 4.58
C ARG A 75 -10.01 4.06 4.99
N LEU A 76 -8.96 4.01 5.82
CA LEU A 76 -8.40 2.75 6.31
C LEU A 76 -9.40 1.98 7.19
N ASN A 77 -10.10 2.67 8.10
CA ASN A 77 -11.16 2.06 8.91
C ASN A 77 -12.28 1.44 8.05
N ASN A 78 -12.71 2.13 6.99
CA ASN A 78 -13.71 1.62 6.05
C ASN A 78 -13.21 0.37 5.31
N ILE A 79 -11.96 0.40 4.82
CA ILE A 79 -11.36 -0.77 4.16
C ILE A 79 -11.35 -1.97 5.11
N ILE A 80 -10.92 -1.77 6.36
CA ILE A 80 -10.81 -2.85 7.34
C ILE A 80 -12.18 -3.43 7.69
N THR A 81 -13.16 -2.57 7.93
CA THR A 81 -14.51 -2.99 8.33
C THR A 81 -15.21 -3.74 7.21
N LEU A 82 -15.10 -3.26 5.97
CA LEU A 82 -15.82 -3.82 4.82
C LEU A 82 -15.13 -5.08 4.26
N HIS A 83 -13.81 -5.08 4.17
CA HIS A 83 -13.07 -6.11 3.43
C HIS A 83 -12.15 -6.97 4.28
N LYS A 84 -11.89 -6.59 5.54
CA LYS A 84 -11.08 -7.37 6.51
C LYS A 84 -9.75 -7.86 5.90
N PRO A 85 -8.93 -6.98 5.30
CA PRO A 85 -7.70 -7.38 4.64
C PRO A 85 -6.73 -8.07 5.61
N TYR A 86 -5.91 -8.97 5.08
CA TYR A 86 -4.78 -9.52 5.78
C TYR A 86 -3.57 -8.57 5.72
N LEU A 87 -3.41 -7.90 4.58
CA LEU A 87 -2.33 -6.94 4.32
C LEU A 87 -2.91 -5.63 3.80
N ILE A 88 -2.48 -4.51 4.38
CA ILE A 88 -2.74 -3.16 3.87
C ILE A 88 -1.41 -2.55 3.45
N ILE A 89 -1.33 -2.03 2.23
CA ILE A 89 -0.21 -1.25 1.73
C ILE A 89 -0.70 0.20 1.60
N THR A 90 -0.02 1.12 2.28
CA THR A 90 -0.41 2.54 2.28
C THR A 90 0.82 3.45 2.24
N SER A 91 0.60 4.74 1.99
CA SER A 91 1.66 5.75 2.10
C SER A 91 1.39 6.74 3.22
N SER A 92 2.46 7.35 3.73
CA SER A 92 2.38 8.42 4.73
C SER A 92 3.41 9.51 4.50
N ARG A 93 3.23 10.64 5.18
CA ARG A 93 4.31 11.61 5.38
C ARG A 93 5.26 11.16 6.49
N THR A 94 6.32 11.93 6.73
CA THR A 94 7.32 11.68 7.78
C THR A 94 6.86 12.10 9.18
N ARG A 95 5.79 12.89 9.28
CA ARG A 95 5.19 13.38 10.54
C ARG A 95 3.73 13.79 10.34
N GLY A 96 3.01 13.96 11.44
CA GLY A 96 1.66 14.53 11.49
C GLY A 96 0.54 13.53 11.21
N GLU A 97 -0.59 14.06 10.76
CA GLU A 97 -1.89 13.37 10.64
C GLU A 97 -1.80 11.96 10.05
N THR A 98 -1.11 11.81 8.91
CA THR A 98 -1.05 10.51 8.21
C THR A 98 -0.35 9.41 9.01
N ILE A 99 0.64 9.76 9.84
CA ILE A 99 1.29 8.80 10.74
C ILE A 99 0.35 8.43 11.89
N TRP A 100 -0.30 9.42 12.49
CA TRP A 100 -1.25 9.20 13.57
C TRP A 100 -2.42 8.33 13.11
N ALA A 101 -2.98 8.62 11.93
CA ALA A 101 -4.04 7.83 11.31
C ALA A 101 -3.67 6.35 11.19
N ILE A 102 -2.47 6.05 10.70
CA ILE A 102 -1.99 4.67 10.54
C ILE A 102 -1.78 4.00 11.88
N ASN A 103 -1.16 4.68 12.85
CA ASN A 103 -0.94 4.13 14.18
C ASN A 103 -2.27 3.86 14.90
N ASN A 104 -3.19 4.83 14.89
CA ASN A 104 -4.52 4.70 15.49
C ASN A 104 -5.26 3.49 14.92
N VAL A 105 -5.28 3.36 13.58
CA VAL A 105 -5.93 2.24 12.90
C VAL A 105 -5.28 0.91 13.24
N ALA A 106 -3.95 0.85 13.24
CA ALA A 106 -3.22 -0.37 13.58
C ALA A 106 -3.51 -0.81 15.02
N ASP A 107 -3.48 0.12 15.97
CA ASP A 107 -3.65 -0.16 17.39
C ASP A 107 -5.11 -0.53 17.71
N LEU A 108 -6.08 0.11 17.04
CA LEU A 108 -7.52 -0.17 17.12
C LEU A 108 -7.84 -1.58 16.58
N HIS A 109 -7.33 -1.92 15.40
CA HIS A 109 -7.67 -3.17 14.70
C HIS A 109 -6.65 -4.30 14.89
N LYS A 110 -5.65 -4.10 15.76
CA LYS A 110 -4.58 -5.05 16.10
C LYS A 110 -3.79 -5.53 14.88
N TYR A 111 -3.46 -4.59 13.99
CA TYR A 111 -2.51 -4.86 12.91
C TYR A 111 -1.09 -4.61 13.40
N ASP A 112 -0.18 -5.45 12.93
CA ASP A 112 1.24 -5.17 12.97
C ASP A 112 1.63 -4.07 11.97
N LYS A 113 2.77 -3.43 12.18
CA LYS A 113 3.22 -2.27 11.42
C LYS A 113 4.61 -2.50 10.83
N ILE A 114 4.70 -2.46 9.51
CA ILE A 114 5.98 -2.41 8.78
C ILE A 114 6.13 -1.00 8.21
N TRP A 115 7.22 -0.32 8.55
CA TRP A 115 7.54 1.00 8.02
C TRP A 115 8.76 0.92 7.11
N THR A 116 8.65 1.51 5.93
CA THR A 116 9.76 1.57 4.98
C THR A 116 9.69 2.84 4.16
N SER A 117 10.82 3.34 3.68
CA SER A 117 10.87 4.50 2.80
C SER A 117 11.05 4.09 1.34
N THR A 118 10.80 5.04 0.43
CA THR A 118 11.29 4.93 -0.95
C THR A 118 12.81 5.09 -1.00
N TYR A 119 13.44 4.62 -2.07
CA TYR A 119 14.83 4.96 -2.32
C TYR A 119 14.95 6.44 -2.67
N GLU A 120 15.81 7.14 -1.94
CA GLU A 120 16.09 8.54 -2.21
C GLU A 120 17.23 8.65 -3.23
N THR A 121 16.89 9.16 -4.40
CA THR A 121 17.81 9.33 -5.53
C THR A 121 17.48 10.65 -6.23
N SER A 122 18.50 11.28 -6.83
CA SER A 122 18.36 12.49 -7.65
C SER A 122 18.04 12.20 -9.12
N HIS A 123 18.15 10.93 -9.55
CA HIS A 123 17.88 10.49 -10.92
C HIS A 123 17.23 9.10 -10.93
N SER A 124 16.82 8.62 -12.11
CA SER A 124 16.28 7.27 -12.31
C SER A 124 15.11 6.91 -11.38
N HIS A 125 14.28 7.89 -11.01
CA HIS A 125 13.17 7.71 -10.06
C HIS A 125 12.25 6.54 -10.42
N LYS A 126 11.97 6.34 -11.71
CA LYS A 126 11.12 5.23 -12.18
C LYS A 126 11.73 3.88 -11.83
N LEU A 127 12.98 3.65 -12.24
CA LEU A 127 13.71 2.41 -11.94
C LEU A 127 13.84 2.18 -10.43
N ALA A 128 14.10 3.24 -9.65
CA ALA A 128 14.17 3.14 -8.20
C ALA A 128 12.82 2.72 -7.57
N ASN A 129 11.69 3.24 -8.07
CA ASN A 129 10.36 2.84 -7.62
C ASN A 129 10.02 1.39 -8.02
N GLU A 130 10.39 0.97 -9.22
CA GLU A 130 10.23 -0.41 -9.72
C GLU A 130 11.01 -1.41 -8.84
N LEU A 131 12.31 -1.16 -8.63
CA LEU A 131 13.15 -1.99 -7.75
C LEU A 131 12.62 -2.01 -6.31
N LYS A 132 12.13 -0.88 -5.81
CA LYS A 132 11.52 -0.83 -4.49
C LYS A 132 10.27 -1.71 -4.45
N ALA A 133 9.41 -1.67 -5.46
CA ALA A 133 8.23 -2.53 -5.54
C ALA A 133 8.60 -4.02 -5.57
N GLU A 134 9.64 -4.40 -6.31
CA GLU A 134 10.17 -5.78 -6.32
C GLU A 134 10.64 -6.23 -4.94
N HIS A 135 11.42 -5.40 -4.24
CA HIS A 135 11.87 -5.71 -2.87
C HIS A 135 10.71 -5.79 -1.88
N LEU A 136 9.67 -4.96 -2.03
CA LEU A 136 8.46 -5.04 -1.21
C LEU A 136 7.69 -6.33 -1.49
N LEU A 137 7.60 -6.76 -2.75
CA LEU A 137 6.98 -8.03 -3.11
C LEU A 137 7.75 -9.21 -2.49
N ASP A 138 9.07 -9.22 -2.58
CA ASP A 138 9.90 -10.26 -1.95
C ASP A 138 9.71 -10.29 -0.42
N LEU A 139 9.69 -9.13 0.22
CA LEU A 139 9.43 -9.00 1.67
C LEU A 139 8.09 -9.62 2.06
N ILE A 140 6.98 -9.21 1.42
CA ILE A 140 5.64 -9.69 1.80
C ILE A 140 5.47 -11.20 1.51
N LYS A 141 6.15 -11.74 0.49
CA LYS A 141 6.20 -13.18 0.22
C LYS A 141 6.95 -13.94 1.31
N LYS A 142 8.17 -13.49 1.66
CA LYS A 142 9.01 -14.15 2.68
C LYS A 142 8.39 -14.10 4.08
N LEU A 143 7.63 -13.07 4.38
CA LEU A 143 6.86 -12.96 5.63
C LEU A 143 5.52 -13.72 5.60
N GLY A 144 5.17 -14.37 4.49
CA GLY A 144 3.92 -15.11 4.35
C GLY A 144 2.68 -14.22 4.45
N LEU A 145 2.77 -12.96 4.00
CA LEU A 145 1.65 -12.01 3.99
C LEU A 145 0.76 -12.14 2.75
N ILE A 146 1.23 -12.86 1.72
CA ILE A 146 0.49 -13.25 0.51
C ILE A 146 0.64 -14.75 0.22
#